data_AF-A0A2N6AXI3-F1
#
_entry.id   AF-A0A2N6AXI3-F1
#
_cell.length_a   1.000
_cell.length_b   1.000
_cell.length_c   1.000
_cell.angle_alpha   90.00
_cell.angle_beta   90.00
_cell.angle_gamma   90.00
#
_symmetry.space_group_name_H-M   'P 1'
#
loop_
_entity.id
_entity.type
_entity.pdbx_description
1 polymer ?
#
loop_
_entity_poly.entity_id
_entity_poly.type
_entity_poly.pdbx_seq_one_letter_code
_entity_poly.pdbx_strand_id
1 'polypeptide(L)' 'MATKKDSIIKLLSRSNGATIAQMQKATGWQAHSIRAALTGLRKAGHKISRDSKTKGLAVYRVSAEAAS' A
#
# COMPACT_ATOMS: atom_id res chain seq x y z
N MET A 1 -18.18 -4.86 6.17
CA MET A 1 -17.66 -5.45 4.92
C MET A 1 -16.24 -4.94 4.71
N ALA A 2 -15.21 -5.72 5.07
CA ALA A 2 -13.83 -5.29 4.87
C ALA A 2 -13.52 -5.32 3.36
N THR A 3 -13.18 -4.18 2.78
CA THR A 3 -12.91 -4.10 1.34
C THR A 3 -11.50 -4.58 1.05
N LYS A 4 -11.21 -5.03 -0.17
CA LYS A 4 -9.84 -5.40 -0.57
C LYS A 4 -8.85 -4.22 -0.40
N LYS A 5 -9.35 -2.97 -0.40
CA LYS A 5 -8.57 -1.77 -0.08
C LYS A 5 -8.16 -1.73 1.39
N ASP A 6 -9.02 -2.10 2.34
CA ASP A 6 -8.67 -2.19 3.77
C ASP A 6 -7.51 -3.16 4.01
N SER A 7 -7.48 -4.30 3.30
CA SER A 7 -6.36 -5.24 3.40
C SER A 7 -5.05 -4.62 2.94
N ILE A 8 -5.07 -3.82 1.86
CA ILE A 8 -3.90 -3.08 1.38
C ILE A 8 -3.46 -2.03 2.41
N ILE A 9 -4.38 -1.24 2.95
CA ILE A 9 -4.07 -0.22 3.97
C ILE A 9 -3.44 -0.88 5.20
N LYS A 10 -4.02 -1.99 5.70
CA LYS A 10 -3.44 -2.76 6.81
C LYS A 10 -2.03 -3.26 6.51
N LEU A 11 -1.75 -3.73 5.30
CA LEU A 11 -0.43 -4.16 4.86
C LEU A 11 0.57 -3.00 4.81
N LEU A 12 0.16 -1.87 4.25
CA LEU A 12 0.98 -0.67 4.12
C LEU A 12 1.23 0.03 5.46
N SER A 13 0.31 -0.12 6.43
CA SER A 13 0.39 0.48 7.77
C SER A 13 1.32 -0.29 8.71
N ARG A 14 1.78 -1.49 8.30
CA ARG A 14 2.80 -2.23 9.06
C ARG A 14 4.09 -1.42 9.08
N SER A 15 4.82 -1.50 10.18
CA SER A 15 6.13 -0.86 10.38
C SER A 15 7.14 -1.20 9.27
N ASN A 16 7.05 -2.38 8.68
CA ASN A 16 7.92 -2.76 7.56
C ASN A 16 7.42 -2.25 6.18
N GLY A 17 6.14 -1.87 6.06
CA GLY A 17 5.46 -1.65 4.79
C GLY A 17 5.16 -2.94 4.04
N ALA A 18 4.78 -2.80 2.76
CA ALA A 18 4.53 -3.92 1.86
C ALA A 18 5.02 -3.63 0.44
N THR A 19 5.54 -4.64 -0.23
CA THR A 19 5.86 -4.57 -1.67
C THR A 19 4.62 -4.83 -2.53
N ILE A 20 4.66 -4.44 -3.81
CA ILE A 20 3.59 -4.80 -4.76
C ILE A 20 3.35 -6.31 -4.76
N ALA A 21 4.40 -7.13 -4.83
CA ALA A 21 4.27 -8.58 -4.83
C ALA A 21 3.56 -9.13 -3.58
N GLN A 22 3.86 -8.58 -2.39
CA GLN A 22 3.16 -8.96 -1.16
C GLN A 22 1.69 -8.54 -1.17
N MET A 23 1.39 -7.34 -1.67
CA MET A 23 0.01 -6.88 -1.81
C MET A 23 -0.76 -7.74 -2.81
N GLN A 24 -0.15 -8.12 -3.94
CA GLN A 24 -0.75 -9.03 -4.93
C GLN A 24 -1.05 -10.39 -4.30
N LYS A 25 -0.12 -10.99 -3.56
CA LYS A 25 -0.35 -12.28 -2.87
C LYS A 25 -1.47 -12.22 -1.85
N ALA A 26 -1.59 -11.11 -1.11
CA ALA A 26 -2.60 -10.97 -0.07
C ALA A 26 -4.00 -10.63 -0.61
N THR A 27 -4.10 -9.99 -1.77
CA THR A 27 -5.37 -9.51 -2.33
C THR A 27 -5.84 -10.30 -3.55
N GLY A 28 -4.94 -11.06 -4.18
CA GLY A 28 -5.14 -11.65 -5.51
C GLY A 28 -5.15 -10.62 -6.64
N TRP A 29 -4.83 -9.35 -6.37
CA TRP A 29 -4.83 -8.30 -7.39
C TRP A 29 -3.58 -8.34 -8.26
N GLN A 30 -3.72 -7.83 -9.48
CA GLN A 30 -2.59 -7.59 -10.36
C GLN A 30 -1.91 -6.26 -10.01
N ALA A 31 -0.65 -6.12 -10.41
CA ALA A 31 0.17 -4.94 -10.10
C ALA A 31 -0.48 -3.62 -10.55
N HIS A 32 -1.20 -3.61 -11.67
CA HIS A 32 -1.90 -2.41 -12.16
C HIS A 32 -3.05 -2.00 -11.21
N SER A 33 -3.81 -2.96 -10.66
CA SER A 33 -4.90 -2.68 -9.73
C SER A 33 -4.37 -2.20 -8.37
N ILE A 34 -3.25 -2.76 -7.91
CA ILE A 34 -2.53 -2.25 -6.73
C ILE A 34 -2.13 -0.78 -6.94
N ARG A 35 -1.53 -0.45 -8.10
CA ARG A 35 -1.13 0.93 -8.43
C ARG A 35 -2.34 1.87 -8.46
N ALA A 36 -3.47 1.44 -9.03
CA ALA A 36 -4.71 2.22 -9.01
C ALA A 36 -5.20 2.45 -7.56
N ALA A 37 -5.13 1.44 -6.70
CA ALA A 37 -5.49 1.57 -5.29
C ALA A 37 -4.56 2.53 -4.53
N LEU A 38 -3.25 2.46 -4.75
CA LEU A 38 -2.27 3.39 -4.16
C LEU A 38 -2.54 4.85 -4.60
N THR A 39 -2.86 5.06 -5.88
CA THR A 39 -3.26 6.39 -6.37
C THR A 39 -4.56 6.86 -5.70
N GLY A 40 -5.55 5.98 -5.56
CA GLY A 40 -6.79 6.29 -4.85
C GLY A 40 -6.56 6.68 -3.38
N LEU A 41 -5.67 5.98 -2.70
CA LEU A 41 -5.28 6.28 -1.32
C LEU A 41 -4.57 7.63 -1.19
N ARG A 42 -3.64 7.97 -2.10
CA ARG A 42 -3.03 9.31 -2.15
C ARG A 42 -4.07 10.41 -2.34
N LYS A 43 -5.05 10.20 -3.22
CA LYS A 43 -6.16 11.15 -3.44
C LYS A 43 -7.07 11.27 -2.22
N ALA A 44 -7.23 10.20 -1.43
CA ALA A 44 -7.97 10.21 -0.18
C ALA A 44 -7.22 10.90 0.99
N GLY A 45 -6.02 11.43 0.76
CA GLY A 45 -5.23 12.13 1.78
C GLY A 45 -4.20 11.26 2.49
N HIS A 46 -4.06 9.98 2.14
CA HIS A 46 -3.05 9.12 2.74
C HIS A 46 -1.65 9.44 2.20
N LYS A 47 -0.69 9.73 3.08
CA LYS A 47 0.74 9.84 2.73
C LYS A 47 1.32 8.46 2.47
N ILE A 48 1.56 8.16 1.18
CA ILE A 48 2.23 6.92 0.77
C ILE A 48 3.69 7.22 0.44
N SER A 49 4.59 6.64 1.23
CA SER A 49 6.03 6.66 0.99
C SER A 49 6.43 5.41 0.22
N ARG A 50 7.27 5.59 -0.80
CA ARG A 50 7.91 4.50 -1.55
C ARG A 50 9.39 4.49 -1.19
N ASP A 51 9.84 3.40 -0.61
CA ASP A 51 11.23 3.18 -0.25
C ASP A 51 11.80 2.03 -1.10
N SER A 52 13.01 2.20 -1.60
CA SER A 52 13.68 1.20 -2.43
C SER A 52 14.62 0.37 -1.56
N LYS A 53 14.12 -0.12 -0.41
CA LYS A 53 14.97 -0.83 0.56
C LYS A 53 15.20 -2.27 0.14
N THR A 54 16.43 -2.49 -0.33
CA THR A 54 17.10 -3.79 -0.47
C THR A 54 16.68 -4.61 -1.70
N LYS A 55 17.64 -4.87 -2.60
CA LYS A 55 17.50 -5.70 -3.82
C LYS A 55 16.50 -5.19 -4.88
N GLY A 56 16.30 -3.87 -5.00
CA GLY A 56 15.49 -3.29 -6.08
C GLY A 56 13.97 -3.45 -5.92
N LEU A 57 13.49 -3.96 -4.79
CA LEU A 57 12.07 -4.08 -4.51
C LEU A 57 11.54 -2.78 -3.91
N ALA A 58 10.53 -2.21 -4.57
CA ALA A 58 9.82 -1.04 -4.05
C ALA A 58 8.90 -1.45 -2.91
N VAL A 59 9.22 -0.99 -1.70
CA VAL A 59 8.41 -1.11 -0.49
C VAL A 59 7.54 0.14 -0.37
N TYR A 60 6.24 -0.06 -0.18
CA TYR A 60 5.27 1.01 0.03
C TYR A 60 4.86 1.03 1.49
N ARG A 61 4.75 2.23 2.06
CA ARG A 61 4.30 2.47 3.43
C ARG A 61 3.24 3.55 3.40
N VAL A 62 2.20 3.39 4.21
CA VAL A 62 1.29 4.49 4.50
C VAL A 62 1.67 5.06 5.85
N SER A 63 2.01 6.34 5.87
CA SER A 63 2.02 7.09 7.12
C SER A 63 0.57 7.47 7.37
N ALA A 64 0.00 7.02 8.49
CA ALA A 64 -1.25 7.55 8.98
C ALA A 64 -1.02 9.00 9.42
N GLU A 65 -0.91 9.89 8.45
CA GLU A 65 -1.06 11.32 8.67
C GLU A 65 -2.28 11.73 7.85
N ALA A 66 -3.45 11.54 8.47
CA ALA A 66 -4.69 12.20 8.10
C ALA A 66 -5.63 12.15 9.31
N ALA A 67 -6.07 13.35 9.72
CA ALA A 67 -7.02 13.68 10.79
C ALA A 67 -6.46 13.64 12.22
N SER A 68 -5.87 14.76 12.64
CA SER A 68 -6.31 15.41 13.88
C SER A 68 -7.50 16.30 13.55
#